data_AF-A0A9P6T587-F1
#
_entry.id   AF-A0A9P6T587-F1
#
_cell.length_a   1.000
_cell.length_b   1.000
_cell.length_c   1.000
_cell.angle_alpha   90.00
_cell.angle_beta   90.00
_cell.angle_gamma   90.00
#
_symmetry.space_group_name_H-M   'P 1'
#
loop_
_entity.id
_entity.type
_entity.pdbx_description
1 polymer ?
#
loop_
_entity_poly.entity_id
_entity_poly.type
_entity_poly.pdbx_seq_one_letter_code
_entity_poly.pdbx_strand_id
1 'polypeptide(L)' 'KPVKIKPMDKSLRFKDGDDIDRFIQDFEDAAFIDGASDLDKCIQVKFSIPDKDTKTVIESMEGYKFKRWVILKNEM' A
#
# COMPACT_ATOMS: atom_id res chain seq x y z
N LYS A 1 9.87 3.32 -15.63
CA LYS A 1 9.84 1.89 -15.22
C LYS A 1 9.32 1.86 -13.79
N PRO A 2 8.41 0.94 -13.40
CA PRO A 2 7.91 0.90 -12.04
C PRO A 2 9.05 0.61 -11.06
N VAL A 3 9.01 1.30 -9.92
CA VAL A 3 9.99 1.16 -8.84
C VAL A 3 9.47 0.10 -7.88
N LYS A 4 10.22 -1.00 -7.72
CA LYS A 4 9.84 -2.05 -6.77
C LYS A 4 10.08 -1.56 -5.35
N ILE A 5 9.01 -1.46 -4.56
CA ILE A 5 9.08 -1.11 -3.14
C ILE A 5 9.58 -2.33 -2.37
N LYS A 6 10.61 -2.12 -1.56
CA LYS A 6 11.29 -3.10 -0.72
C LYS A 6 11.23 -2.57 0.71
N PRO A 7 10.23 -2.99 1.49
CA PRO A 7 10.14 -2.66 2.89
C PRO A 7 11.45 -2.98 3.63
N MET A 8 11.91 -2.03 4.47
CA MET A 8 13.07 -2.25 5.34
C MET A 8 12.80 -3.41 6.30
N ASP A 9 11.60 -3.43 6.89
CA ASP A 9 11.05 -4.61 7.52
C ASP A 9 10.46 -5.54 6.45
N LYS A 10 11.17 -6.64 6.15
CA LYS A 10 10.70 -7.66 5.19
C LYS A 10 9.38 -8.33 5.60
N SER A 11 8.93 -8.11 6.83
CA SER A 11 7.66 -8.58 7.35
C SER A 11 6.53 -7.56 7.25
N LEU A 12 6.75 -6.36 6.66
CA LEU A 12 5.73 -5.32 6.47
C LEU A 12 4.52 -5.90 5.74
N ARG A 13 3.53 -6.30 6.52
CA ARG A 13 2.29 -6.90 6.09
C ARG A 13 1.19 -6.45 7.02
N PHE A 14 0.10 -5.98 6.44
CA PHE A 14 -1.09 -5.64 7.18
C PHE A 14 -1.82 -6.92 7.61
N LYS A 15 -2.25 -7.02 8.86
CA LYS A 15 -3.01 -8.14 9.40
C LYS A 15 -4.25 -7.62 10.12
N ASP A 16 -5.24 -8.49 10.31
CA ASP A 16 -6.45 -8.14 11.05
C ASP A 16 -6.11 -7.66 12.46
N GLY A 17 -6.56 -6.45 12.81
CA GLY A 17 -6.27 -5.80 14.09
C GLY A 17 -5.00 -4.93 14.10
N ASP A 18 -4.26 -4.85 12.99
CA ASP A 18 -3.17 -3.89 12.86
C ASP A 18 -3.72 -2.45 12.74
N ASP A 19 -2.91 -1.50 13.19
CA ASP A 19 -3.14 -0.07 13.02
C ASP A 19 -2.88 0.33 11.55
N ILE A 20 -3.94 0.73 10.85
CA ILE A 20 -3.89 1.08 9.42
C ILE A 20 -3.03 2.31 9.16
N ASP A 21 -3.08 3.33 10.03
CA ASP A 21 -2.31 4.56 9.87
C ASP A 21 -0.82 4.26 10.01
N ARG A 22 -0.47 3.41 10.98
CA ARG A 22 0.92 2.96 11.16
C ARG A 22 1.41 2.14 9.97
N PHE A 23 0.59 1.22 9.46
CA PHE A 23 0.93 0.45 8.26
C PHE A 23 1.17 1.35 7.03
N ILE A 24 0.29 2.33 6.80
CA ILE A 24 0.41 3.28 5.69
C ILE A 24 1.71 4.08 5.82
N GLN A 25 2.03 4.57 7.02
CA GLN A 25 3.26 5.32 7.27
C GLN A 25 4.51 4.47 6.95
N ASP A 26 4.60 3.25 7.50
CA ASP A 26 5.72 2.35 7.26
C ASP A 26 5.87 1.99 5.77
N PHE A 27 4.75 1.87 5.05
CA PHE A 27 4.74 1.63 3.61
C PHE A 27 5.18 2.86 2.79
N GLU A 28 4.72 4.06 3.16
CA GLU A 28 5.14 5.32 2.53
C GLU A 28 6.64 5.58 2.73
N ASP A 29 7.19 5.27 3.91
CA ASP A 29 8.62 5.40 4.21
C ASP A 29 9.45 4.45 3.34
N ALA A 30 9.03 3.19 3.20
CA ALA A 30 9.68 2.24 2.30
C ALA A 30 9.63 2.70 0.83
N ALA A 31 8.47 3.21 0.40
CA ALA A 31 8.29 3.75 -0.94
C ALA A 31 9.22 4.95 -1.20
N PHE A 32 9.33 5.86 -0.23
CA PHE A 32 10.20 7.02 -0.30
C PHE A 32 11.68 6.62 -0.46
N ILE A 33 12.16 5.66 0.33
CA ILE A 33 13.55 5.19 0.27
C ILE A 33 13.90 4.61 -1.10
N ASP A 34 12.98 3.86 -1.72
CA ASP A 34 13.19 3.30 -3.05
C ASP A 34 12.97 4.32 -4.17
N GLY A 35 12.49 5.53 -3.88
CA GLY A 35 12.15 6.55 -4.86
C GLY A 35 10.88 6.21 -5.66
N ALA A 36 9.94 5.50 -5.04
CA ALA A 36 8.70 5.07 -5.67
C ALA A 36 7.67 6.21 -5.79
N SER A 37 6.93 6.22 -6.89
CA SER A 37 5.86 7.19 -7.14
C SER A 37 4.53 6.79 -6.49
N ASP A 38 3.56 7.70 -6.49
CA ASP A 38 2.18 7.39 -6.08
C ASP A 38 1.55 6.25 -6.90
N LEU A 39 1.86 6.19 -8.20
CA LEU A 39 1.42 5.10 -9.06
C LEU A 39 2.00 3.75 -8.59
N ASP A 40 3.29 3.73 -8.24
CA ASP A 40 3.96 2.53 -7.73
C ASP A 40 3.34 2.06 -6.41
N LYS A 41 3.04 3.00 -5.49
CA LYS A 41 2.36 2.74 -4.21
C LYS A 41 0.99 2.10 -4.42
N CYS A 42 0.14 2.70 -5.27
CA CYS A 42 -1.17 2.15 -5.58
C CYS A 42 -1.10 0.73 -6.14
N ILE A 43 -0.13 0.42 -7.01
CA ILE A 43 -0.03 -0.91 -7.62
C ILE A 43 0.47 -1.94 -6.60
N GLN A 44 1.38 -1.55 -5.69
CA GLN A 44 2.13 -2.49 -4.88
C GLN A 44 1.58 -2.71 -3.47
N VAL A 45 0.77 -1.79 -2.92
CA VAL A 45 0.24 -1.89 -1.54
C VAL A 45 -0.47 -3.22 -1.28
N LYS A 46 -1.19 -3.76 -2.28
CA LYS A 46 -1.89 -5.04 -2.17
C LYS A 46 -0.99 -6.25 -1.90
N PHE A 47 0.32 -6.17 -2.22
CA PHE A 47 1.26 -7.26 -1.97
C PHE A 47 1.68 -7.35 -0.50
N SER A 48 1.51 -6.26 0.25
CA SER A 48 1.68 -6.21 1.70
C SER A 48 0.43 -6.67 2.44
N ILE A 49 -0.71 -6.80 1.77
CA ILE A 49 -1.90 -7.42 2.36
C ILE A 49 -1.79 -8.95 2.16
N PRO A 50 -1.93 -9.81 3.17
CA PRO A 50 -1.98 -11.26 3.02
C PRO A 50 -3.41 -11.72 2.72
N ASP A 51 -4.40 -11.17 3.43
CA ASP A 51 -5.80 -11.52 3.31
C ASP A 51 -6.38 -11.19 1.92
N LYS A 52 -7.23 -12.09 1.40
CA LYS A 52 -7.79 -11.98 0.03
C LYS A 52 -8.99 -11.04 -0.02
N ASP A 53 -9.80 -11.03 1.02
CA ASP A 53 -11.03 -10.24 1.03
C ASP A 53 -10.68 -8.75 1.17
N THR A 54 -9.76 -8.42 2.08
CA THR A 54 -9.18 -7.08 2.25
C THR A 54 -8.54 -6.57 0.95
N LYS A 55 -7.78 -7.41 0.22
CA LYS A 55 -7.26 -7.05 -1.10
C LYS A 55 -8.37 -6.68 -2.07
N THR A 56 -9.42 -7.48 -2.12
CA THR A 56 -10.54 -7.28 -3.05
C THR A 56 -11.25 -5.96 -2.75
N VAL A 57 -11.44 -5.63 -1.47
CA VAL A 57 -11.98 -4.35 -1.03
C VAL A 57 -11.07 -3.19 -1.49
N ILE A 58 -9.76 -3.25 -1.23
CA ILE A 58 -8.79 -2.24 -1.67
C ILE A 58 -8.80 -2.06 -3.19
N GLU A 59 -8.86 -3.15 -3.96
CA GLU A 59 -8.90 -3.09 -5.42
C GLU A 59 -10.21 -2.48 -5.97
N SER A 60 -11.27 -2.46 -5.15
CA SER A 60 -12.56 -1.85 -5.49
C SER A 60 -12.65 -0.35 -5.18
N MET A 61 -11.75 0.18 -4.34
CA MET A 61 -11.69 1.58 -3.92
C MET A 61 -11.37 2.53 -5.09
N GLU A 62 -11.88 3.77 -5.01
CA GLU A 62 -11.73 4.75 -6.07
C GLU A 62 -10.26 5.11 -6.29
N GLY A 63 -9.53 5.35 -5.21
CA GLY A 63 -8.10 5.67 -5.22
C GLY A 63 -7.27 4.57 -5.89
N TYR A 64 -7.62 3.30 -5.71
CA TYR A 64 -6.91 2.20 -6.38
C TYR A 64 -7.25 2.12 -7.87
N LYS A 65 -8.52 2.28 -8.25
CA LYS A 65 -8.97 2.25 -9.65
C LYS A 65 -8.34 3.35 -10.49
N PHE A 66 -8.30 4.57 -9.95
CA PHE A 66 -7.74 5.74 -10.63
C PHE A 66 -6.26 6.00 -10.34
N LYS A 67 -5.60 5.11 -9.57
CA LYS A 67 -4.18 5.20 -9.20
C LYS A 67 -3.80 6.52 -8.53
N ARG A 68 -4.65 6.94 -7.58
CA ARG A 68 -4.49 8.15 -6.77
C ARG A 68 -4.22 7.75 -5.33
N TRP A 69 -2.94 7.70 -4.97
CA TRP A 69 -2.50 7.23 -3.65
C TRP A 69 -3.09 8.07 -2.51
N VAL A 70 -3.14 9.39 -2.66
CA VAL A 70 -3.72 10.30 -1.67
C VAL A 70 -5.19 9.99 -1.37
N ILE A 71 -5.96 9.54 -2.38
CA ILE A 71 -7.35 9.12 -2.17
C ILE A 71 -7.37 7.74 -1.53
N LEU A 72 -6.59 6.81 -2.09
CA LEU A 72 -6.58 5.42 -1.63
C LEU A 72 -6.26 5.30 -0.14
N LYS A 73 -5.24 6.01 0.34
CA LYS A 73 -4.84 5.93 1.75
C LYS A 73 -5.86 6.51 2.75
N ASN A 74 -6.81 7.30 2.28
CA ASN A 74 -7.93 7.80 3.10
C ASN A 74 -9.14 6.87 3.04
N GLU A 75 -9.22 5.99 2.03
CA GLU A 75 -10.28 4.97 1.90
C GLU A 75 -9.93 3.67 2.62
N MET A 76 -8.62 3.40 2.78
CA MET A 76 -8.05 2.26 3.51
C MET A 76 -8.23 2.41 5.01
#